data_AF-A0A7S3GQR5-F1
#
_entry.id   AF-A0A7S3GQR5-F1
#
_cell.length_a   1.000
_cell.length_b   1.000
_cell.length_c   1.000
_cell.angle_alpha   90.00
_cell.angle_beta   90.00
_cell.angle_gamma   90.00
#
_symmetry.space_group_name_H-M   'P 1'
#
loop_
_entity.id
_entity.type
_entity.pdbx_description
1 polymer ?
#
loop_
_entity_poly.entity_id
_entity_poly.type
_entity_poly.pdbx_seq_one_letter_code
_entity_poly.pdbx_strand_id
1 'polypeptide(L)'
;MSPMKCTVAMIVALLAATVDASLLKHRASGPETANAMAGLEGEACGEDEHKRYKTVVCSVEAACKCADTVCELEWCSKYVHEWKKEFGACLLKGCGEEQPAEQ
;
A
#
# COMPACT_ATOMS: atom_id res chain seq x y z
N MET A 1 -11.52 24.42 70.63
CA MET A 1 -12.33 23.39 69.94
C MET A 1 -11.49 22.78 68.84
N SER A 2 -11.17 21.50 68.99
CA SER A 2 -10.81 20.60 67.89
C SER A 2 -12.06 20.32 67.03
N PRO A 3 -12.04 19.49 65.98
CA PRO A 3 -11.24 19.51 64.75
C PRO A 3 -12.18 19.28 63.53
N MET A 4 -11.69 18.65 62.46
CA MET A 4 -12.46 17.58 61.78
C MET A 4 -13.35 17.91 60.57
N LYS A 5 -12.95 18.74 59.59
CA LYS A 5 -13.65 18.74 58.27
C LYS A 5 -12.75 19.01 57.05
N CYS A 6 -11.52 18.52 57.01
CA CYS A 6 -10.78 18.49 55.73
C CYS A 6 -10.15 17.14 55.39
N THR A 7 -10.14 16.18 56.31
CA THR A 7 -9.43 14.91 56.13
C THR A 7 -10.27 13.76 55.55
N VAL A 8 -11.54 13.97 55.22
CA VAL A 8 -12.41 12.91 54.64
C VAL A 8 -12.45 12.95 53.11
N ALA A 9 -12.13 14.08 52.48
CA ALA A 9 -12.23 14.21 51.02
C ALA A 9 -11.05 13.60 50.24
N MET A 10 -9.97 13.18 50.91
CA MET A 10 -8.76 12.65 50.25
C MET A 10 -8.61 11.12 50.32
N ILE A 11 -9.62 10.37 50.78
CA ILE A 11 -9.53 8.88 50.84
C ILE A 11 -10.47 8.19 49.84
N VAL A 12 -11.43 8.90 49.24
CA VAL A 12 -12.42 8.30 48.29
C VAL A 12 -11.90 8.26 46.83
N ALA A 13 -10.67 8.71 46.56
CA ALA A 13 -10.08 8.64 45.23
C ALA A 13 -9.24 7.37 44.96
N LEU A 14 -9.04 6.49 45.96
CA LEU A 14 -8.08 5.38 45.87
C LEU A 14 -8.68 3.98 45.60
N LEU A 15 -9.98 3.85 45.32
CA LEU A 15 -10.67 2.55 45.33
C LEU A 15 -11.28 2.07 43.99
N ALA A 16 -10.89 2.64 42.84
CA ALA A 16 -11.49 2.28 41.55
C ALA A 16 -10.50 1.90 40.44
N ALA A 17 -9.37 1.25 40.76
CA ALA A 17 -8.43 0.80 39.73
C ALA A 17 -7.80 -0.57 40.04
N THR A 18 -8.62 -1.62 40.12
CA THR A 18 -8.16 -3.00 39.90
C THR A 18 -9.17 -3.72 39.00
N VAL A 19 -9.15 -3.41 37.71
CA VAL A 19 -9.69 -4.32 36.70
C VAL A 19 -8.53 -5.22 36.26
N ASP A 20 -8.68 -6.52 36.44
CA ASP A 20 -7.72 -7.55 36.07
C ASP A 20 -7.28 -7.40 34.60
N ALA A 21 -6.04 -6.97 34.38
CA ALA A 21 -5.40 -6.92 33.06
C ALA A 21 -4.96 -8.32 32.56
N SER A 22 -5.58 -9.39 33.05
CA SER A 22 -5.24 -10.78 32.69
C SER A 22 -5.87 -11.24 31.38
N LEU A 23 -6.75 -10.44 30.76
CA LEU A 23 -7.46 -10.77 29.52
C LEU A 23 -6.86 -10.15 28.24
N LEU A 24 -5.66 -9.57 28.30
CA LEU A 24 -4.96 -9.05 27.10
C LEU A 24 -3.66 -9.81 26.81
N LYS A 25 -3.71 -11.13 26.91
CA LYS A 25 -2.69 -12.00 26.31
C LYS A 25 -3.24 -12.78 25.12
N HIS A 26 -4.10 -12.13 24.34
CA HIS A 26 -4.11 -12.43 22.92
C HIS A 26 -2.82 -11.84 22.38
N ARG A 27 -1.80 -12.69 22.23
CA ARG A 27 -0.73 -12.43 21.27
C ARG A 27 -1.45 -12.06 19.98
N ALA A 28 -1.46 -10.78 19.65
CA ALA A 28 -1.68 -10.33 18.30
C ALA A 28 -0.49 -10.87 17.51
N SER A 29 -0.56 -12.15 17.14
CA SER A 29 0.01 -12.60 15.89
C SER A 29 -0.69 -11.75 14.87
N GLY A 30 -0.11 -10.58 14.56
CA GLY A 30 -0.45 -9.85 13.36
C GLY A 30 -0.42 -10.87 12.21
N PRO A 31 -1.31 -10.73 11.22
CA PRO A 31 -1.47 -11.77 10.21
C PRO A 31 -0.09 -12.09 9.63
N GLU A 32 0.32 -13.36 9.67
CA GLU A 32 1.63 -13.83 9.19
C GLU A 32 1.88 -13.43 7.72
N THR A 33 0.82 -13.03 7.02
CA THR A 33 0.83 -12.44 5.69
C THR A 33 1.55 -11.10 5.59
N ALA A 34 1.75 -10.35 6.70
CA ALA A 34 2.46 -9.07 6.67
C ALA A 34 3.95 -9.23 6.29
N ASN A 35 4.57 -10.36 6.64
CA ASN A 35 5.97 -10.65 6.29
C ASN A 35 6.12 -11.38 4.96
N ALA A 36 5.03 -11.86 4.33
CA ALA A 36 5.11 -12.60 3.07
C ALA A 36 5.62 -11.74 1.90
N MET A 37 5.49 -10.41 2.00
CA MET A 37 5.97 -9.45 0.99
C MET A 37 7.31 -8.79 1.37
N ALA A 38 7.85 -9.08 2.56
CA ALA A 38 9.07 -8.45 3.07
C ALA A 38 10.37 -9.05 2.49
N GLY A 39 10.28 -9.99 1.54
CA GLY A 39 11.42 -10.75 1.00
C GLY A 39 11.58 -10.71 -0.52
N LEU A 40 10.85 -9.86 -1.25
CA LEU A 40 11.07 -9.68 -2.69
C LEU A 40 12.14 -8.61 -2.92
N GLU A 41 13.41 -8.94 -2.69
CA GLU A 41 14.53 -8.12 -3.14
C GLU A 41 14.69 -8.34 -4.65
N GLY A 42 14.30 -7.35 -5.47
CA GLY A 42 14.40 -7.36 -6.93
C GLY A 42 13.54 -6.30 -7.60
N GLU A 43 13.92 -5.86 -8.81
CA GLU A 43 13.08 -4.95 -9.61
C GLU A 43 11.84 -5.70 -10.11
N ALA A 44 10.65 -5.24 -9.70
CA ALA A 44 9.39 -5.93 -10.03
C ALA A 44 9.02 -5.88 -11.52
N CYS A 45 9.65 -5.01 -12.31
CA CYS A 45 9.51 -4.90 -13.76
C CYS A 45 10.89 -4.88 -14.41
N GLY A 46 11.46 -6.06 -14.69
CA GLY A 46 12.76 -6.15 -15.34
C GLY A 46 12.79 -5.53 -16.75
N GLU A 47 13.99 -5.26 -17.28
CA GLU A 47 14.16 -4.55 -18.55
C GLU A 47 13.45 -5.21 -19.74
N ASP A 48 13.49 -6.54 -19.86
CA ASP A 48 12.83 -7.28 -20.94
C ASP A 48 11.30 -7.16 -20.87
N GLU A 49 10.73 -7.22 -19.66
CA GLU A 49 9.30 -7.07 -19.46
C GLU A 49 8.87 -5.62 -19.72
N HIS A 50 9.67 -4.65 -19.27
CA HIS A 50 9.43 -3.23 -19.57
C HIS A 50 9.51 -2.95 -21.06
N LYS A 51 10.44 -3.57 -21.79
CA LYS A 51 10.55 -3.45 -23.25
C LYS A 51 9.31 -4.00 -23.96
N ARG A 52 8.76 -5.11 -23.48
CA ARG A 52 7.47 -5.64 -23.97
C ARG A 52 6.32 -4.73 -23.62
N TYR A 53 6.27 -4.18 -22.40
CA TYR A 53 5.30 -3.19 -21.98
C TYR A 53 5.31 -1.98 -22.93
N LYS A 54 6.48 -1.41 -23.20
CA LYS A 54 6.63 -0.31 -24.17
C LYS A 54 6.13 -0.67 -25.56
N THR A 55 6.47 -1.88 -26.03
CA THR A 55 6.09 -2.34 -27.37
C THR A 55 4.58 -2.55 -27.51
N VAL A 56 3.89 -3.01 -26.46
CA VAL A 56 2.45 -3.35 -26.54
C VAL A 56 1.57 -2.20 -26.06
N VAL A 57 1.86 -1.64 -24.89
CA VAL A 57 1.03 -0.61 -24.26
C VAL A 57 1.35 0.75 -24.88
N CYS A 58 2.61 1.18 -24.82
CA CYS A 58 2.98 2.54 -25.19
C CYS A 58 2.85 2.80 -26.69
N SER A 59 3.10 1.80 -27.55
CA SER A 59 2.90 1.95 -29.00
C SER A 59 1.42 2.16 -29.35
N VAL A 60 0.52 1.44 -28.68
CA VAL A 60 -0.93 1.55 -28.88
C VAL A 60 -1.46 2.84 -28.27
N GLU A 61 -0.97 3.24 -27.09
CA GLU A 61 -1.29 4.53 -26.50
C GLU A 61 -0.94 5.69 -27.44
N ALA A 62 0.25 5.66 -28.05
CA ALA A 62 0.67 6.66 -29.01
C ALA A 62 -0.19 6.65 -30.29
N ALA A 63 -0.45 5.46 -30.85
CA ALA A 63 -1.26 5.32 -32.06
C ALA A 63 -2.72 5.75 -31.86
N CYS A 64 -3.28 5.46 -30.68
CA CYS A 64 -4.67 5.78 -30.32
C CYS A 64 -4.84 7.12 -29.59
N LYS A 65 -3.76 7.90 -29.45
CA LYS A 65 -3.71 9.17 -28.70
C LYS A 65 -4.33 9.05 -27.31
N CYS A 66 -3.91 8.04 -26.58
CA CYS A 66 -4.35 7.82 -25.20
C CYS A 66 -3.66 8.79 -24.24
N ALA A 67 -4.43 9.32 -23.30
CA ALA A 67 -3.96 9.98 -22.08
C ALA A 67 -4.37 9.10 -20.90
N ASP A 68 -3.38 8.46 -20.25
CA ASP A 68 -3.54 7.50 -19.16
C ASP A 68 -4.45 6.30 -19.49
N THR A 69 -5.74 6.40 -19.19
CA THR A 69 -6.75 5.35 -19.45
C THR A 69 -7.81 5.79 -20.45
N VAL A 70 -7.77 7.05 -20.89
CA VAL A 70 -8.73 7.63 -21.81
C VAL A 70 -8.09 7.75 -23.18
N CYS A 71 -8.71 7.13 -24.18
CA CYS A 71 -8.22 7.12 -25.56
C CYS A 71 -9.29 7.71 -26.50
N GLU A 72 -8.87 8.15 -27.68
CA GLU A 72 -9.80 8.62 -28.72
C GLU A 72 -10.78 7.51 -29.15
N LEU A 73 -10.34 6.25 -29.09
CA LEU A 73 -11.12 5.07 -29.44
C LEU A 73 -11.37 4.18 -28.22
N GLU A 74 -12.61 3.73 -28.06
CA GLU A 74 -13.08 2.92 -26.92
C GLU A 74 -12.36 1.56 -26.82
N TRP A 75 -12.13 0.92 -27.96
CA TRP A 75 -11.41 -0.36 -27.99
C TRP A 75 -9.95 -0.22 -27.54
N CYS A 76 -9.29 0.93 -27.81
CA CYS A 76 -7.93 1.17 -27.36
C CYS A 76 -7.89 1.31 -25.84
N SER A 77 -8.85 2.03 -25.26
CA SER A 77 -8.96 2.16 -23.80
C SER A 77 -9.09 0.79 -23.14
N LYS A 78 -9.97 -0.08 -23.65
CA LYS A 78 -10.09 -1.47 -23.17
C LYS A 78 -8.78 -2.25 -23.35
N TYR A 79 -8.21 -2.23 -24.55
CA TYR A 79 -7.00 -3.00 -24.86
C TYR A 79 -5.82 -2.59 -23.97
N VAL A 80 -5.53 -1.29 -23.90
CA VAL A 80 -4.46 -0.72 -23.07
C VAL A 80 -4.70 -1.04 -21.59
N HIS A 81 -5.94 -0.93 -21.12
CA HIS A 81 -6.27 -1.20 -19.72
C HIS A 81 -6.05 -2.67 -19.35
N GLU A 82 -6.47 -3.62 -20.19
CA GLU A 82 -6.24 -5.04 -19.94
C GLU A 82 -4.74 -5.38 -19.98
N TRP A 83 -3.99 -4.87 -20.95
CA TRP A 83 -2.54 -5.11 -20.99
C TRP A 83 -1.80 -4.48 -19.80
N LYS A 84 -2.20 -3.30 -19.33
CA LYS A 84 -1.62 -2.69 -18.12
C LYS A 84 -1.77 -3.59 -16.89
N LYS A 85 -2.88 -4.35 -16.78
CA LYS A 85 -3.07 -5.33 -15.69
C LYS A 85 -2.14 -6.52 -15.84
N GLU A 86 -2.03 -7.06 -17.07
CA GLU A 86 -1.17 -8.22 -17.36
C GLU A 86 0.31 -7.95 -17.03
N PHE A 87 0.78 -6.75 -17.32
CA PHE A 87 2.17 -6.36 -17.04
C PHE A 87 2.43 -5.93 -15.58
N GLY A 88 1.42 -5.94 -14.71
CA GLY A 88 1.58 -5.73 -13.27
C GLY A 88 2.45 -4.52 -12.91
N ALA A 89 3.59 -4.77 -12.27
CA ALA A 89 4.48 -3.70 -11.78
C ALA A 89 5.00 -2.76 -12.88
N CYS A 90 5.08 -3.21 -14.14
CA CYS A 90 5.51 -2.35 -15.24
C CYS A 90 4.55 -1.18 -15.50
N LEU A 91 3.28 -1.27 -15.10
CA LEU A 91 2.35 -0.14 -15.18
C LEU A 91 2.81 1.04 -14.31
N LEU A 92 3.52 0.77 -13.21
CA LEU A 92 4.05 1.79 -12.30
C LEU A 92 5.30 2.47 -12.87
N LYS A 93 6.10 1.74 -13.66
CA LYS A 93 7.24 2.28 -14.41
C LYS A 93 6.75 3.09 -15.62
N GLY A 94 5.63 2.68 -16.21
CA GLY A 94 4.95 3.38 -17.30
C GLY A 94 5.78 3.44 -18.58
N CYS A 95 5.40 4.34 -19.49
CA CYS A 95 6.09 4.46 -20.78
C CYS A 95 7.44 5.17 -20.67
N GLY A 96 7.60 6.08 -19.70
CA GLY A 96 8.83 6.81 -19.40
C GLY A 96 9.41 7.64 -20.55
N GLU A 97 10.17 8.67 -20.21
CA GLU A 97 11.31 9.10 -21.04
C GLU A 97 12.53 8.30 -20.55
N GLU A 98 13.32 7.75 -21.46
CA GLU A 98 14.39 6.79 -21.19
C GLU A 98 15.31 7.23 -20.03
N GLN A 99 15.25 6.54 -18.88
CA GLN A 99 16.34 6.60 -17.89
C GLN A 99 17.39 5.55 -18.29
N PRO A 100 18.66 5.95 -18.48
CA PRO A 100 19.68 5.06 -19.01
C PRO A 100 19.94 3.92 -18.03
N ALA A 101 20.04 2.71 -18.58
CA ALA A 101 20.44 1.51 -17.87
C ALA A 101 21.80 1.74 -17.17
N GLU A 102 21.82 1.65 -15.84
CA GLU A 102 23.06 1.54 -15.10
C GLU A 102 23.48 0.06 -15.14
N GLN A 103 24.61 -0.16 -15.82
CA GLN A 103 25.24 -1.46 -16.10
C GLN A 103 25.95 -2.03 -14.87
#